data_AF-A0A356IF95-F1
#
_entry.id   AF-A0A356IF95-F1
#
_cell.length_a   1.000
_cell.length_b   1.000
_cell.length_c   1.000
_cell.angle_alpha   90.00
_cell.angle_beta   90.00
_cell.angle_gamma   90.00
#
_symmetry.space_group_name_H-M   'P 1'
#
loop_
_entity.id
_entity.type
_entity.pdbx_description
1 polymer ?
#
loop_
_entity_poly.entity_id
_entity_poly.type
_entity_poly.pdbx_seq_one_letter_code
_entity_poly.pdbx_strand_id
1 'polypeptide(L)'
;SLILTSAPRFTEKSSILPGATFVIGFDTCIRLFDETYYPDHVAASASAVDNSLDLIGENGCNFIVAGRINSRGKFQGLRDVSVPQRFTGMFYELPESQFRSDLSSTEMRKRF
;
A
#
# COMPACT_ATOMS: atom_id res chain seq x y z
N SER A 1 20.15 -1.47 9.69
CA SER A 1 20.38 -2.44 8.59
C SER A 1 19.64 -1.95 7.34
N LEU A 2 20.14 -2.25 6.15
CA LEU A 2 19.49 -1.95 4.87
C LEU A 2 19.15 -3.28 4.19
N ILE A 3 17.92 -3.41 3.70
CA ILE A 3 17.43 -4.63 3.05
C ILE A 3 16.96 -4.27 1.64
N LEU A 4 17.47 -5.00 0.65
CA LEU A 4 17.04 -4.91 -0.75
C LEU A 4 16.47 -6.28 -1.14
N THR A 5 15.26 -6.29 -1.69
CA THR A 5 14.57 -7.52 -2.11
C THR A 5 13.85 -7.31 -3.42
N SER A 6 13.85 -8.34 -4.27
CA SER A 6 13.11 -8.39 -5.53
C SER A 6 11.71 -8.97 -5.38
N ALA A 7 11.27 -9.33 -4.17
CA ALA A 7 9.93 -9.88 -3.92
C ALA A 7 8.84 -8.95 -4.49
N PRO A 8 8.06 -9.34 -5.51
CA PRO A 8 7.09 -8.44 -6.13
C PRO A 8 5.93 -8.04 -5.21
N ARG A 9 5.46 -8.91 -4.31
CA ARG A 9 4.20 -8.72 -3.57
C ARG A 9 4.43 -8.40 -2.09
N PHE A 10 3.48 -7.69 -1.47
CA PHE A 10 3.56 -7.39 -0.03
C PHE A 10 3.40 -8.62 0.86
N THR A 11 2.69 -9.65 0.41
CA THR A 11 2.62 -10.97 1.07
C THR A 11 3.99 -11.63 1.18
N GLU A 12 4.79 -11.60 0.11
CA GLU A 12 6.16 -12.13 0.13
C GLU A 12 7.08 -11.26 0.98
N LYS A 13 6.93 -9.93 0.89
CA LYS A 13 7.70 -8.99 1.72
C LYS A 13 7.38 -9.16 3.21
N SER A 14 6.13 -9.41 3.59
CA SER A 14 5.74 -9.61 4.99
C SER A 14 6.35 -10.90 5.56
N SER A 15 6.47 -11.94 4.75
CA SER A 15 7.18 -13.17 5.15
C SER A 15 8.69 -12.96 5.32
N ILE A 16 9.31 -12.07 4.54
CA ILE A 16 10.73 -11.71 4.67
C ILE A 16 10.95 -10.75 5.85
N LEU A 17 9.98 -9.86 6.12
CA LEU A 17 10.06 -8.80 7.12
C LEU A 17 8.88 -8.85 8.10
N PRO A 18 8.76 -9.89 8.96
CA PRO A 18 7.68 -9.95 9.93
C PRO A 18 7.71 -8.76 10.89
N GLY A 19 6.53 -8.23 11.25
CA GLY A 19 6.38 -7.08 12.13
C GLY A 19 6.70 -5.71 11.48
N ALA A 20 7.04 -5.68 10.19
CA ALA A 20 7.40 -4.43 9.52
C ALA A 20 6.19 -3.51 9.28
N THR A 21 6.43 -2.21 9.25
CA THR A 21 5.48 -1.23 8.73
C THR A 21 5.93 -0.75 7.36
N PHE A 22 5.13 -1.04 6.33
CA PHE A 22 5.41 -0.63 4.96
C PHE A 22 4.91 0.79 4.70
N VAL A 23 5.81 1.69 4.34
CA VAL A 23 5.45 3.03 3.88
C VAL A 23 5.21 2.97 2.37
N ILE A 24 4.00 3.31 1.94
CA ILE A 24 3.56 3.20 0.55
C ILE A 24 2.88 4.48 0.08
N GLY A 25 2.89 4.73 -1.23
CA GLY A 25 2.14 5.83 -1.83
C GLY A 25 0.67 5.47 -2.06
N PHE A 26 -0.18 6.49 -2.23
CA PHE A 26 -1.61 6.36 -2.52
C PHE A 26 -1.92 5.39 -3.67
N ASP A 27 -1.21 5.49 -4.80
CA ASP A 27 -1.42 4.61 -5.95
C ASP A 27 -1.10 3.14 -5.64
N THR A 28 -0.09 2.89 -4.81
CA THR A 28 0.25 1.53 -4.36
C THR A 28 -0.80 1.00 -3.40
N CYS A 29 -1.36 1.85 -2.54
CA CYS A 29 -2.47 1.49 -1.66
C CYS A 29 -3.71 1.08 -2.47
N ILE A 30 -4.08 1.82 -3.51
CA ILE A 30 -5.18 1.42 -4.42
C ILE A 30 -4.93 0.03 -5.00
N ARG A 31 -3.72 -0.22 -5.53
CA ARG A 31 -3.37 -1.51 -6.15
C ARG A 31 -3.41 -2.67 -5.16
N LEU A 32 -3.19 -2.42 -3.87
CA LEU A 32 -3.26 -3.44 -2.84
C LEU A 32 -4.67 -4.05 -2.73
N PHE A 33 -5.70 -3.25 -3.03
CA PHE A 33 -7.12 -3.66 -3.03
C PHE A 33 -7.66 -4.02 -4.42
N ASP A 34 -6.81 -4.02 -5.45
CA ASP A 34 -7.19 -4.35 -6.82
C ASP A 34 -6.88 -5.83 -7.11
N GLU A 35 -7.93 -6.62 -7.34
CA GLU A 35 -7.83 -8.06 -7.60
C GLU A 35 -6.97 -8.42 -8.81
N THR A 36 -6.81 -7.51 -9.78
CA THR A 36 -5.96 -7.74 -10.97
C THR A 36 -4.48 -7.94 -10.63
N TYR A 37 -4.04 -7.54 -9.43
CA TYR A 37 -2.68 -7.76 -8.93
C TYR A 37 -2.49 -9.12 -8.26
N TYR A 38 -3.54 -9.94 -8.15
CA TYR A 38 -3.52 -11.27 -7.52
C TYR A 38 -4.01 -12.40 -8.46
N PRO A 39 -3.50 -12.52 -9.69
CA PRO A 39 -4.00 -13.49 -10.67
C PRO A 39 -3.81 -14.95 -10.26
N ASP A 40 -2.85 -15.23 -9.37
CA ASP A 40 -2.47 -16.59 -8.97
C ASP A 40 -3.11 -17.05 -7.65
N HIS A 41 -3.92 -16.20 -7.01
CA HIS A 41 -4.57 -16.53 -5.73
C HIS A 41 -5.97 -17.09 -5.99
N VAL A 42 -6.09 -18.42 -5.89
CA VAL A 42 -7.39 -19.09 -5.96
C VAL A 42 -8.12 -18.89 -4.63
N ALA A 43 -9.18 -18.09 -4.68
CA ALA A 43 -10.10 -17.85 -3.56
C ALA A 43 -10.96 -19.10 -3.29
N ALA A 44 -10.73 -19.80 -2.18
CA ALA A 44 -11.62 -20.89 -1.75
C ALA A 44 -12.92 -20.37 -1.11
N SER A 45 -12.85 -19.25 -0.37
CA SER A 45 -13.98 -18.67 0.37
C SER A 45 -13.95 -17.14 0.52
N ALA A 46 -12.76 -16.52 0.52
CA ALA A 46 -12.54 -15.07 0.56
C ALA A 46 -11.77 -14.58 -0.68
N SER A 47 -11.89 -13.29 -1.01
CA SER A 47 -11.22 -12.71 -2.19
C SER A 47 -9.69 -12.87 -2.13
N ALA A 48 -9.03 -12.78 -3.27
CA ALA A 48 -7.57 -12.85 -3.33
C ALA A 48 -6.89 -11.72 -2.53
N VAL A 49 -7.48 -10.52 -2.55
CA VAL A 49 -7.07 -9.36 -1.75
C VAL A 49 -7.17 -9.67 -0.26
N ASP A 50 -8.30 -10.25 0.14
CA ASP A 50 -8.58 -10.58 1.53
C ASP A 50 -7.56 -11.58 2.08
N ASN A 51 -7.31 -12.69 1.37
CA ASN A 51 -6.31 -13.68 1.77
C ASN A 51 -4.90 -13.07 1.86
N SER A 52 -4.57 -12.13 0.97
CA SER A 52 -3.30 -11.42 0.98
C SER A 52 -3.15 -10.54 2.23
N LEU A 53 -4.18 -9.75 2.56
CA LEU A 53 -4.18 -8.88 3.72
C LEU A 53 -4.19 -9.67 5.03
N ASP A 54 -4.94 -10.77 5.09
CA ASP A 54 -4.94 -11.68 6.25
C ASP A 54 -3.52 -12.20 6.50
N LEU A 55 -2.82 -12.72 5.49
CA LEU A 55 -1.43 -13.21 5.63
C LEU A 55 -0.45 -12.09 6.05
N ILE A 56 -0.61 -10.88 5.51
CA ILE A 56 0.22 -9.73 5.90
C ILE A 56 -0.03 -9.36 7.37
N GLY A 57 -1.29 -9.38 7.81
CA GLY A 57 -1.69 -9.13 9.19
C GLY A 57 -1.22 -10.22 10.16
N GLU A 58 -1.29 -11.49 9.76
CA GLU A 58 -0.75 -12.64 10.51
C GLU A 58 0.76 -12.52 10.73
N ASN A 59 1.48 -12.01 9.73
CA ASN A 59 2.90 -11.67 9.83
C ASN A 59 3.16 -10.39 10.67
N GLY A 60 2.15 -9.80 11.29
CA GLY A 60 2.23 -8.62 12.15
C GLY A 60 2.58 -7.33 11.42
N CYS A 61 2.40 -7.28 10.10
CA CYS A 61 2.80 -6.14 9.30
C CYS A 61 1.67 -5.09 9.18
N ASN A 62 2.07 -3.83 9.02
CA ASN A 62 1.16 -2.68 8.90
C ASN A 62 1.55 -1.79 7.71
N PHE A 63 0.72 -0.81 7.39
CA PHE A 63 0.94 0.15 6.31
C PHE A 63 0.81 1.59 6.79
N ILE A 64 1.74 2.45 6.36
CA ILE A 64 1.58 3.90 6.38
C ILE A 64 1.36 4.36 4.94
N VAL A 65 0.27 5.09 4.70
CA VAL A 65 -0.13 5.54 3.36
C VAL A 65 0.14 7.03 3.20
N ALA A 66 1.11 7.34 2.35
CA ALA A 66 1.43 8.69 1.92
C ALA A 66 0.50 9.12 0.79
N GLY A 67 -0.27 10.18 1.03
CA GLY A 67 -1.18 10.75 0.04
C GLY A 67 -0.47 11.44 -1.12
N ARG A 68 -1.24 11.80 -2.15
CA ARG A 68 -0.75 12.54 -3.33
C ARG A 68 -1.70 13.67 -3.71
N ILE A 69 -1.17 14.67 -4.41
CA ILE A 69 -2.00 15.64 -5.13
C ILE A 69 -2.36 15.06 -6.51
N ASN A 70 -3.61 15.19 -6.92
CA ASN A 70 -4.05 14.80 -8.26
C ASN A 70 -3.95 15.97 -9.25
N SER A 71 -4.25 15.70 -10.53
CA SER A 71 -4.19 16.71 -11.59
C SER A 71 -5.13 17.91 -11.40
N ARG A 72 -6.10 17.82 -10.48
CA ARG A 72 -7.03 18.89 -10.11
C ARG A 72 -6.62 19.64 -8.84
N GLY A 73 -5.44 19.36 -8.29
CA GLY A 73 -4.94 20.00 -7.07
C GLY A 73 -5.59 19.48 -5.77
N LYS A 74 -6.38 18.39 -5.83
CA LYS A 74 -6.99 17.79 -4.64
C LYS A 74 -6.05 16.74 -4.04
N PHE A 75 -5.83 16.82 -2.72
CA PHE A 75 -5.15 15.77 -1.97
C PHE A 75 -6.01 14.50 -1.88
N GLN A 76 -5.39 13.36 -2.19
CA GLN A 76 -5.95 12.03 -2.05
C GLN A 76 -5.12 11.22 -1.07
N GLY A 77 -5.76 10.69 -0.04
CA GLY A 77 -5.11 9.94 1.04
C GLY A 77 -5.88 8.68 1.40
N LEU A 78 -5.51 8.04 2.53
CA LEU A 78 -6.12 6.78 2.96
C LEU A 78 -7.66 6.90 3.12
N ARG A 79 -8.13 8.08 3.53
CA ARG A 79 -9.58 8.38 3.65
C ARG A 79 -10.36 8.29 2.34
N ASP A 80 -9.68 8.36 1.19
CA ASP A 80 -10.28 8.22 -0.14
C ASP A 80 -10.24 6.77 -0.66
N VAL A 81 -9.75 5.80 0.16
CA VAL A 81 -9.67 4.37 -0.17
C VAL A 81 -10.72 3.59 0.63
N SER A 82 -11.49 2.75 -0.05
CA SER A 82 -12.46 1.85 0.60
C SER A 82 -11.77 0.65 1.24
N VAL A 83 -11.27 0.81 2.46
CA VAL A 83 -10.67 -0.28 3.24
C VAL A 83 -11.77 -1.08 3.97
N PRO A 84 -11.85 -2.42 3.80
CA PRO A 84 -12.78 -3.23 4.56
C PRO A 84 -12.56 -3.08 6.07
N GLN A 85 -13.65 -2.96 6.85
CA GLN A 85 -13.61 -2.59 8.27
C GLN A 85 -12.65 -3.47 9.11
N ARG A 86 -12.56 -4.76 8.81
CA ARG A 86 -11.68 -5.69 9.53
C ARG A 86 -10.19 -5.39 9.34
N PHE A 87 -9.82 -4.74 8.25
CA PHE A 87 -8.43 -4.40 7.92
C PHE A 87 -8.05 -2.97 8.30
N THR A 88 -9.00 -2.13 8.71
CA THR A 88 -8.74 -0.71 9.00
C THR A 88 -7.59 -0.51 10.01
N GLY A 89 -7.46 -1.40 11.01
CA GLY A 89 -6.38 -1.32 12.00
C GLY A 89 -4.96 -1.54 11.44
N MET A 90 -4.82 -2.05 10.22
CA MET A 90 -3.53 -2.25 9.57
C MET A 90 -3.03 -1.01 8.82
N PHE A 91 -3.89 0.00 8.60
CA PHE A 91 -3.58 1.15 7.74
C PHE A 91 -3.62 2.46 8.51
N TYR A 92 -2.53 3.23 8.39
CA TYR A 92 -2.39 4.53 9.00
C TYR A 92 -2.17 5.58 7.90
N GLU A 93 -2.91 6.68 7.98
CA GLU A 93 -2.73 7.79 7.05
C GLU A 93 -1.53 8.64 7.46
N LEU A 94 -0.67 8.99 6.50
CA LEU A 94 0.27 10.08 6.68
C LEU A 94 -0.43 11.38 6.24
N PRO A 95 -0.83 12.27 7.17
CA PRO A 95 -1.68 13.40 6.84
C PRO A 95 -0.99 14.40 5.91
N GLU A 96 -1.79 15.13 5.12
CA GLU A 96 -1.31 16.19 4.22
C GLU A 96 -0.42 17.23 4.94
N SER A 97 -0.73 17.55 6.20
CA SER A 97 0.06 18.48 7.01
C SER A 97 1.46 17.98 7.36
N GLN A 98 1.68 16.66 7.35
CA GLN A 98 2.98 16.04 7.61
C GLN A 98 3.70 15.67 6.32
N PHE A 99 2.95 15.37 5.26
CA PHE A 99 3.49 14.97 3.98
C PHE A 99 2.63 15.44 2.82
N ARG A 100 3.19 16.38 2.06
CA ARG A 100 2.66 16.82 0.77
C ARG A 100 3.76 16.72 -0.27
N SER A 101 3.71 15.67 -1.08
CA SER A 101 4.63 15.51 -2.21
C SER A 101 4.00 16.13 -3.46
N ASP A 102 4.36 17.40 -3.74
CA ASP A 102 4.01 18.08 -5.00
C ASP A 102 4.91 17.62 -6.17
N LEU A 103 5.90 16.76 -5.91
CA LEU A 103 6.84 16.25 -6.91
C LEU A 103 6.51 14.80 -7.25
N SER A 104 6.20 14.52 -8.52
CA SER A 104 6.13 13.16 -9.03
C SER A 104 7.50 12.67 -9.53
N SER A 105 7.77 11.37 -9.43
CA SER A 105 8.96 10.77 -10.05
C SER A 105 9.00 10.98 -11.57
N THR A 106 7.84 11.18 -12.20
CA THR A 106 7.72 11.51 -13.62
C THR A 106 8.22 12.92 -13.92
N GLU A 107 7.89 13.91 -13.10
CA GLU A 107 8.43 15.26 -13.23
C GLU A 107 9.92 15.31 -12.91
N MET A 108 10.38 14.54 -11.92
CA MET A 108 11.81 14.43 -11.63
C MET A 108 12.58 13.83 -12.81
N ARG A 109 12.08 12.78 -13.46
CA ARG A 109 12.71 12.20 -14.66
C ARG A 109 12.74 13.15 -15.87
N LYS A 110 11.89 14.18 -15.92
CA LYS A 110 11.95 15.22 -16.96
C LYS A 110 12.96 16.32 -16.64
N ARG A 111 13.43 16.41 -15.40
CA ARG A 111 14.43 17.38 -14.94
C ARG A 111 15.87 16.88 -15.06
N PHE A 112 16.06 15.59 -15.37
CA PHE A 112 17.33 14.96 -15.71
C PHE A 112 17.28 14.49 -17.17
#